data_AF-A0A3B8PTM5-F1
#
_entry.id   AF-A0A3B8PTM5-F1
#
_cell.length_a   1.000
_cell.length_b   1.000
_cell.length_c   1.000
_cell.angle_alpha   90.00
_cell.angle_beta   90.00
_cell.angle_gamma   90.00
#
_symmetry.space_group_name_H-M   'P 1'
#
loop_
_entity.id
_entity.type
_entity.pdbx_description
1 polymer ?
#
loop_
_entity_poly.entity_id
_entity_poly.type
_entity_poly.pdbx_seq_one_letter_code
_entity_poly.pdbx_strand_id
1 'polypeptide(L)'
;MADTSSPSHMKTFSVKLPEPLADWLNGEAKQTLRSRSETVREALELKRDGNAKRDRTMADAMADLRGTISGPRDLSTNPKYFADFGR
;
A
#
# COMPACT_ATOMS: atom_id res chain seq x y z
N MET A 1 -25.77 11.43 -19.41
CA MET A 1 -24.77 11.25 -18.33
C MET A 1 -23.43 11.09 -19.01
N ALA A 2 -22.65 12.17 -19.13
CA ALA A 2 -21.35 12.16 -19.80
C ALA A 2 -20.28 11.81 -18.75
N ASP A 3 -19.60 10.70 -18.98
CA ASP A 3 -18.49 10.22 -18.17
C ASP A 3 -17.32 11.21 -18.30
N THR A 4 -17.03 11.94 -17.21
CA THR A 4 -15.96 12.94 -17.18
C THR A 4 -14.72 12.33 -16.55
N SER A 5 -14.16 11.31 -17.19
CA SER A 5 -12.83 10.80 -16.85
C SER A 5 -11.79 11.80 -17.36
N SER A 6 -11.40 12.74 -16.49
CA SER A 6 -10.36 13.73 -16.81
C SER A 6 -9.03 13.01 -17.09
N PRO A 7 -8.29 13.35 -18.15
CA PRO A 7 -6.95 12.81 -18.36
C PRO A 7 -6.08 13.25 -17.18
N SER A 8 -5.62 12.27 -16.40
CA SER A 8 -4.67 12.47 -15.32
C SER A 8 -3.45 13.23 -15.88
N HIS A 9 -3.24 14.46 -15.40
CA HIS A 9 -2.14 15.30 -15.87
C HIS A 9 -0.80 14.63 -15.54
N MET A 10 -0.19 13.95 -16.50
CA MET A 10 1.14 13.38 -16.37
C MET A 10 2.19 14.47 -16.58
N LYS A 11 3.02 14.71 -15.57
CA LYS A 11 4.19 15.60 -15.69
C LYS A 11 5.40 14.78 -16.09
N THR A 12 6.08 15.19 -17.15
CA THR A 12 7.36 14.61 -17.57
C THR A 12 8.50 15.22 -16.76
N PHE A 13 9.42 14.38 -16.32
CA PHE A 13 10.64 14.79 -15.65
C PHE A 13 11.81 14.02 -16.27
N SER A 14 12.97 14.67 -16.39
CA SER A 14 14.19 14.05 -16.92
C SER A 14 15.18 13.85 -15.77
N VAL A 15 15.68 12.63 -15.61
CA VAL A 15 16.66 12.28 -14.58
C VAL A 15 17.88 11.68 -15.24
N LYS A 16 19.06 12.12 -14.79
CA LYS A 16 20.32 11.48 -15.17
C LYS A 16 20.49 10.20 -14.36
N LEU A 17 20.63 9.08 -15.06
CA LEU A 17 20.86 7.77 -14.45
C LEU A 17 22.28 7.30 -14.78
N PRO A 18 22.98 6.65 -13.85
CA PRO A 18 24.19 5.91 -14.18
C PRO A 18 23.90 4.82 -15.23
N GLU A 19 24.83 4.58 -16.15
CA GLU A 19 24.70 3.59 -17.23
C GLU A 19 24.20 2.22 -16.73
N PRO A 20 24.77 1.63 -15.65
CA PRO A 20 24.35 0.32 -15.16
C PRO A 20 22.87 0.29 -14.72
N LEU A 21 22.36 1.41 -14.20
CA LEU A 21 20.98 1.52 -13.74
C LEU A 21 20.02 1.69 -14.92
N ALA A 22 20.45 2.37 -15.98
CA ALA A 22 19.68 2.49 -17.21
C ALA A 22 19.57 1.12 -17.92
N ASP A 23 20.66 0.36 -17.97
CA ASP A 23 20.67 -0.99 -18.55
C ASP A 23 19.76 -1.95 -17.78
N TRP A 24 19.84 -1.92 -16.45
CA TRP A 24 18.94 -2.69 -15.60
C TRP A 24 17.47 -2.33 -15.85
N LEU A 25 17.13 -1.03 -15.89
CA LEU A 25 15.76 -0.58 -16.13
C LEU A 25 15.23 -1.02 -17.50
N ASN A 26 16.08 -0.97 -18.53
CA ASN A 26 15.74 -1.46 -19.86
C ASN A 26 15.53 -2.99 -19.87
N GLY A 27 16.34 -3.74 -19.11
CA GLY A 27 16.19 -5.18 -18.94
C GLY A 27 14.89 -5.54 -18.24
N GLU A 28 14.57 -4.85 -17.15
CA GLU A 28 13.34 -5.07 -16.37
C GLU A 28 12.09 -4.79 -17.22
N ALA A 29 12.06 -3.64 -17.91
CA ALA A 29 10.95 -3.28 -18.80
C ALA A 29 10.67 -4.35 -19.87
N LYS A 30 11.73 -4.97 -20.42
CA LYS A 30 11.60 -6.07 -21.38
C LYS A 30 11.05 -7.35 -20.74
N GLN A 31 11.48 -7.68 -19.54
CA GLN A 31 11.03 -8.89 -18.83
C GLN A 31 9.56 -8.78 -18.39
N THR A 32 9.14 -7.59 -17.95
CA THR A 32 7.78 -7.36 -17.44
C THR A 32 6.78 -6.95 -18.52
N LEU A 33 7.22 -6.77 -19.78
CA LEU A 33 6.42 -6.21 -20.89
C LEU A 33 5.78 -4.84 -20.54
N ARG A 34 6.45 -4.06 -19.68
CA ARG A 34 6.00 -2.74 -19.23
C ARG A 34 6.86 -1.64 -19.83
N SER A 35 6.32 -0.43 -19.88
CA SER A 35 7.12 0.72 -20.30
C SER A 35 8.10 1.16 -19.20
N ARG A 36 9.26 1.69 -19.58
CA ARG A 36 10.24 2.26 -18.62
C ARG A 36 9.59 3.29 -17.68
N SER A 37 8.70 4.12 -18.21
CA SER A 37 7.97 5.13 -17.44
C SER A 37 6.97 4.53 -16.46
N GLU A 38 6.41 3.36 -16.76
CA GLU A 38 5.51 2.63 -15.87
C GLU A 38 6.29 1.98 -14.72
N THR A 39 7.39 1.29 -15.03
CA THR A 39 8.30 0.72 -14.02
C THR A 39 8.85 1.80 -13.08
N VAL A 40 9.28 2.95 -13.61
CA VAL A 40 9.77 4.07 -12.79
C VAL A 40 8.65 4.64 -11.91
N ARG A 41 7.43 4.79 -12.45
CA ARG A 41 6.30 5.30 -11.68
C ARG A 41 5.92 4.35 -10.55
N GLU A 42 5.81 3.07 -10.83
CA GLU A 42 5.53 2.02 -9.85
C GLU A 42 6.60 2.00 -8.74
N ALA A 43 7.88 2.06 -9.10
CA ALA A 43 8.96 2.12 -8.11
C ALA A 43 8.87 3.36 -7.21
N LEU A 44 8.50 4.52 -7.77
CA LEU A 44 8.31 5.76 -7.01
C LEU A 44 7.06 5.69 -6.10
N GLU A 45 5.97 5.11 -6.59
CA GLU A 45 4.75 4.89 -5.81
C GLU A 45 4.98 3.89 -4.68
N LEU A 46 5.65 2.76 -4.94
CA LEU A 46 6.05 1.80 -3.92
C LEU A 46 6.96 2.42 -2.87
N LYS A 47 7.91 3.29 -3.27
CA LYS A 47 8.77 3.99 -2.32
C LYS A 47 7.98 4.99 -1.47
N ARG A 48 7.03 5.71 -2.08
CA ARG A 48 6.13 6.65 -1.40
C ARG A 48 5.24 5.93 -0.40
N ASP A 49 4.60 4.85 -0.82
CA ASP A 49 3.68 4.05 -0.02
C ASP A 49 4.40 3.23 1.05
N GLY A 50 5.60 2.72 0.74
CA GLY A 50 6.47 2.06 1.71
C GLY A 50 6.93 3.01 2.82
N ASN A 51 6.98 4.33 2.56
CA ASN A 51 7.18 5.32 3.60
C ASN A 51 5.89 5.65 4.35
N ALA A 52 4.74 5.68 3.67
CA ALA A 52 3.43 5.87 4.28
C ALA A 52 2.96 4.68 5.14
N LYS A 53 3.50 3.48 4.92
CA LYS A 53 3.21 2.27 5.72
C LYS A 53 4.01 2.18 7.02
N ARG A 54 5.03 3.00 7.24
CA ARG A 54 5.81 2.98 8.49
C ARG A 54 4.99 3.41 9.71
N ASP A 55 3.95 4.21 9.52
CA ASP A 55 3.04 4.64 10.58
C ASP A 55 1.74 3.82 10.66
N ARG A 56 1.59 2.75 9.86
CA ARG A 56 0.40 1.89 9.98
C ARG A 56 0.55 0.99 11.19
N THR A 57 -0.26 1.24 12.19
CA THR A 57 -0.38 0.35 13.35
C THR A 57 -1.08 -0.94 12.95
N MET A 58 -0.93 -2.00 13.74
CA MET A 58 -1.70 -3.24 13.56
C MET A 58 -3.21 -2.97 13.56
N ALA A 59 -3.66 -1.94 14.29
CA ALA A 59 -5.05 -1.51 14.30
C ALA A 59 -5.51 -0.94 12.96
N ASP A 60 -4.67 -0.20 12.25
CA ASP A 60 -4.99 0.31 10.89
C ASP A 60 -5.05 -0.80 9.86
N ALA A 61 -4.23 -1.86 10.03
CA ALA A 61 -4.24 -3.03 9.16
C ALA A 61 -5.51 -3.89 9.33
N MET A 62 -6.15 -3.83 10.51
CA MET A 62 -7.37 -4.57 10.84
C MET A 62 -8.61 -3.67 10.91
N ALA A 63 -8.55 -2.46 10.34
CA ALA A 63 -9.63 -1.50 10.39
C ALA A 63 -10.91 -2.00 9.68
N ASP A 64 -10.76 -2.82 8.65
CA ASP A 64 -11.83 -3.53 7.95
C ASP A 64 -12.53 -4.59 8.82
N LEU A 65 -11.82 -5.13 9.82
CA LEU A 65 -12.34 -6.07 10.81
C LEU A 65 -13.01 -5.38 12.00
N ARG A 66 -12.83 -4.06 12.13
CA ARG A 66 -13.37 -3.25 13.22
C ARG A 66 -14.87 -3.11 13.07
N GLY A 67 -15.62 -3.84 13.90
CA GLY A 67 -17.09 -3.78 13.91
C GLY A 67 -17.78 -4.82 13.02
N THR A 68 -17.03 -5.71 12.35
CA THR A 68 -17.58 -6.88 11.64
C THR A 68 -18.22 -7.88 12.60
N ILE A 69 -17.75 -7.91 13.85
CA ILE A 69 -18.30 -8.76 14.90
C ILE A 69 -19.07 -7.86 15.86
N SER A 70 -20.38 -8.09 15.97
CA SER A 70 -21.21 -7.49 17.02
C SER A 70 -20.86 -8.17 18.34
N GLY A 71 -19.88 -7.60 19.04
CA GLY A 71 -19.49 -8.02 20.38
C GLY A 71 -20.41 -7.43 21.44
N PRO A 72 -20.51 -8.06 22.63
CA PRO A 72 -21.20 -7.47 23.77
C PRO A 72 -20.59 -6.10 24.11
N ARG A 73 -21.44 -5.17 24.59
CA ARG A 73 -21.07 -3.77 24.89
C ARG A 73 -19.88 -3.65 25.86
N ASP A 74 -19.67 -4.68 26.68
CA ASP A 74 -18.54 -4.78 27.57
C ASP A 74 -18.14 -6.26 27.73
N LEU A 75 -16.89 -6.59 27.37
CA LEU A 75 -16.31 -7.91 27.60
C LEU A 75 -15.94 -8.12 29.08
N SER A 76 -15.79 -7.04 29.84
CA SER A 76 -15.44 -7.03 31.27
C SER A 76 -16.62 -7.45 32.17
N THR A 77 -17.85 -7.44 31.65
CA THR A 77 -19.05 -7.76 32.43
C THR A 77 -19.22 -9.24 32.78
N ASN A 78 -18.35 -10.13 32.28
CA ASN A 78 -18.44 -11.56 32.57
C ASN A 78 -17.12 -12.13 33.13
N PRO A 79 -16.74 -11.73 34.36
CA PRO A 79 -15.47 -12.11 34.98
C PRO A 79 -15.31 -13.63 35.17
N LYS A 80 -16.41 -14.41 35.12
CA LYS A 80 -16.37 -15.88 35.19
C LYS A 80 -15.56 -16.53 34.06
N TYR A 81 -15.42 -15.86 32.91
CA TYR A 81 -14.74 -16.40 31.72
C TYR A 81 -13.30 -15.86 31.55
N PHE A 82 -12.84 -15.01 32.48
CA PHE A 82 -11.48 -14.46 32.49
C PHE A 82 -10.55 -15.12 33.50
N ALA A 83 -11.05 -16.09 34.29
CA ALA A 83 -10.29 -16.70 35.39
C ALA A 83 -8.98 -17.37 34.96
N ASP A 84 -8.91 -17.87 33.72
CA ASP A 84 -7.74 -18.58 33.17
C ASP A 84 -7.18 -17.93 31.88
N PHE A 85 -7.58 -16.70 31.56
CA PHE A 85 -7.09 -16.02 30.36
C PHE A 85 -5.63 -15.58 30.55
N GLY A 86 -4.70 -16.19 29.81
CA GLY A 86 -3.28 -15.83 29.82
C GLY A 86 -2.38 -16.64 30.78
N ARG A 87 -2.86 -17.80 31.26
CA ARG A 87 -2.00 -18.85 31.86
C ARG A 87 -1.54 -19.88 30.83
#